data_AF-A0A936MDH1-F1
#
_entry.id   AF-A0A936MDH1-F1
#
_cell.length_a   1.000
_cell.length_b   1.000
_cell.length_c   1.000
_cell.angle_alpha   90.00
_cell.angle_beta   90.00
_cell.angle_gamma   90.00
#
_symmetry.space_group_name_H-M   'P 1'
#
loop_
_entity.id
_entity.type
_entity.pdbx_description
1 polymer ?
#
loop_
_entity_poly.entity_id
_entity_poly.type
_entity_poly.pdbx_seq_one_letter_code
_entity_poly.pdbx_strand_id
1 'polypeptide(L)'
;MAFIEELMGPAKPDKSRVILDDDDAPLGDAEGEELDDEGDEGEDVPCVVLGRLSDLKGFGDPALLRKHGDRPVWFMIQDDADFMTLFDKHPERPVPPALSRSIMDVLRSFAAAESDALQMVLGSTDAIEFGFHERASMDDVAEAFEDDGFDVACVLRDGKVVEDVDDED
;
A
#
# COMPACT_ATOMS: atom_id res chain seq x y z
N MET A 1 -14.87 -53.77 2.42
CA MET A 1 -14.57 -53.58 0.98
C MET A 1 -13.52 -52.47 0.94
N ALA A 2 -12.21 -52.74 1.03
CA ALA A 2 -11.31 -53.48 0.13
C ALA A 2 -11.05 -52.76 -1.21
N PHE A 3 -9.82 -52.22 -1.31
CA PHE A 3 -8.91 -52.08 -2.46
C PHE A 3 -9.31 -51.26 -3.68
N ILE A 4 -8.45 -50.29 -4.07
CA ILE A 4 -7.66 -50.24 -5.34
C ILE A 4 -6.43 -49.32 -5.08
N GLU A 5 -5.23 -49.87 -4.81
CA GLU A 5 -4.04 -49.98 -5.72
C GLU A 5 -3.52 -48.63 -6.24
N GLU A 6 -2.38 -48.10 -5.78
CA GLU A 6 -1.00 -48.51 -6.06
C GLU A 6 -0.69 -48.59 -7.57
N LEU A 7 0.00 -47.56 -8.10
CA LEU A 7 0.81 -47.71 -9.30
C LEU A 7 2.15 -47.00 -9.12
N MET A 8 3.17 -47.86 -9.07
CA MET A 8 4.61 -47.61 -9.14
C MET A 8 5.00 -46.64 -10.27
N GLY A 9 6.10 -45.90 -10.05
CA GLY A 9 6.85 -45.19 -11.09
C GLY A 9 7.55 -46.12 -12.10
N PRO A 10 8.44 -45.56 -12.93
CA PRO A 10 9.85 -45.76 -12.62
C PRO A 10 10.74 -44.54 -12.86
N ALA A 11 11.97 -44.70 -12.37
CA ALA A 11 12.99 -43.69 -12.19
C ALA A 11 14.10 -43.77 -13.27
N LYS A 12 14.62 -42.58 -13.63
CA LYS A 12 16.02 -42.27 -14.06
C LYS A 12 16.51 -42.85 -15.42
N PRO A 13 17.79 -42.63 -15.78
CA PRO A 13 18.32 -41.44 -16.48
C PRO A 13 19.05 -41.85 -17.77
N ASP A 14 19.39 -40.94 -18.69
CA ASP A 14 20.33 -41.29 -19.78
C ASP A 14 21.48 -40.29 -19.89
N LYS A 15 22.65 -40.84 -20.22
CA LYS A 15 24.00 -40.35 -19.95
C LYS A 15 24.81 -40.41 -21.24
N SER A 16 25.63 -39.38 -21.46
CA SER A 16 26.88 -39.38 -22.26
C SER A 16 26.67 -39.27 -23.79
N ARG A 17 27.55 -38.63 -24.60
CA ARG A 17 29.01 -38.58 -24.51
C ARG A 17 29.63 -37.53 -25.49
N VAL A 18 30.72 -36.93 -25.00
CA VAL A 18 31.81 -36.09 -25.56
C VAL A 18 32.43 -36.52 -26.91
N ILE A 19 33.03 -35.56 -27.67
CA ILE A 19 34.37 -35.48 -28.36
C ILE A 19 34.45 -34.07 -29.07
N LEU A 20 35.31 -33.07 -28.77
CA LEU A 20 36.79 -32.83 -28.86
C LEU A 20 37.33 -32.32 -30.23
N ASP A 21 37.91 -31.09 -30.24
CA ASP A 21 39.07 -30.48 -30.99
C ASP A 21 38.79 -28.96 -31.21
N ASP A 22 39.40 -27.98 -30.51
CA ASP A 22 40.78 -27.44 -30.54
C ASP A 22 41.21 -26.83 -31.90
N ASP A 23 40.96 -25.53 -32.13
CA ASP A 23 41.79 -24.67 -33.00
C ASP A 23 41.48 -23.16 -32.77
N ASP A 24 42.54 -22.41 -32.46
CA ASP A 24 42.77 -20.96 -32.67
C ASP A 24 42.01 -19.89 -31.86
N ALA A 25 42.71 -19.33 -30.85
CA ALA A 25 42.42 -18.07 -30.15
C ALA A 25 42.89 -16.84 -30.99
N PRO A 26 42.73 -15.55 -30.59
CA PRO A 26 42.18 -14.97 -29.35
C PRO A 26 41.30 -13.71 -29.56
N LEU A 27 40.90 -13.08 -28.45
CA LEU A 27 40.40 -11.69 -28.28
C LEU A 27 38.89 -11.48 -28.36
N GLY A 28 38.33 -11.10 -27.22
CA GLY A 28 37.00 -10.53 -27.11
C GLY A 28 36.52 -10.57 -25.68
N ASP A 29 37.01 -9.63 -24.87
CA ASP A 29 36.32 -9.16 -23.67
C ASP A 29 34.80 -9.16 -23.89
N ALA A 30 34.11 -9.99 -23.13
CA ALA A 30 32.69 -9.84 -22.84
C ALA A 30 32.46 -10.46 -21.47
N GLU A 31 33.04 -9.82 -20.46
CA GLU A 31 32.42 -9.78 -19.14
C GLU A 31 31.06 -9.09 -19.32
N GLY A 32 29.98 -9.83 -19.13
CA GLY A 32 28.61 -9.39 -19.32
C GLY A 32 27.69 -10.61 -19.21
N GLU A 33 26.78 -10.71 -18.26
CA GLU A 33 26.19 -9.72 -17.38
C GLU A 33 26.25 -10.31 -15.97
N GLU A 34 26.90 -9.60 -15.05
CA GLU A 34 26.49 -9.67 -13.66
C GLU A 34 24.98 -9.37 -13.69
N LEU A 35 24.18 -10.29 -13.18
CA LEU A 35 22.83 -9.95 -12.75
C LEU A 35 23.04 -8.94 -11.63
N ASP A 36 23.18 -7.66 -11.99
CA ASP A 36 22.67 -6.56 -11.19
C ASP A 36 21.16 -6.81 -11.11
N ASP A 37 20.80 -7.78 -10.26
CA ASP A 37 19.72 -7.60 -9.32
C ASP A 37 20.19 -6.44 -8.41
N GLU A 38 20.28 -5.24 -8.99
CA GLU A 38 19.81 -4.04 -8.31
C GLU A 38 18.32 -4.36 -8.08
N GLY A 39 18.08 -5.21 -7.06
CA GLY A 39 16.99 -4.97 -6.17
C GLY A 39 17.16 -3.50 -5.85
N ASP A 40 16.36 -2.71 -6.53
CA ASP A 40 15.83 -1.49 -5.97
C ASP A 40 15.24 -1.95 -4.63
N GLU A 41 16.10 -2.04 -3.61
CA GLU A 41 15.78 -1.63 -2.25
C GLU A 41 15.48 -0.14 -2.37
N GLY A 42 14.51 0.23 -3.22
CA GLY A 42 13.86 1.51 -3.20
C GLY A 42 13.42 1.61 -1.77
N GLU A 43 14.03 2.57 -1.06
CA GLU A 43 13.74 2.83 0.35
C GLU A 43 12.25 2.59 0.52
N ASP A 44 11.85 1.64 1.39
CA ASP A 44 10.44 1.37 1.67
C ASP A 44 9.84 2.69 2.21
N VAL A 45 9.42 3.56 1.30
CA VAL A 45 8.95 4.90 1.61
C VAL A 45 7.63 4.67 2.32
N PRO A 46 7.45 5.20 3.54
CA PRO A 46 6.22 5.00 4.27
C PRO A 46 5.07 5.56 3.44
N CYS A 47 3.96 4.81 3.35
CA CYS A 47 2.84 5.17 2.48
C CYS A 47 1.64 5.61 3.31
N VAL A 48 0.91 6.61 2.83
CA VAL A 48 -0.36 7.04 3.40
C VAL A 48 -1.43 7.07 2.32
N VAL A 49 -2.59 6.49 2.62
CA VAL A 49 -3.79 6.66 1.81
C VAL A 49 -4.52 7.89 2.30
N LEU A 50 -4.64 8.90 1.44
CA LEU A 50 -5.27 10.19 1.74
C LEU A 50 -6.52 10.38 0.88
N GLY A 51 -7.58 10.92 1.49
CA GLY A 51 -8.79 11.28 0.76
C GLY A 51 -9.69 12.18 1.57
N ARG A 52 -10.96 12.26 1.17
CA ARG A 52 -11.96 13.08 1.86
C ARG A 52 -12.97 12.22 2.57
N LEU A 53 -13.57 12.76 3.62
CA LEU A 53 -14.64 12.07 4.33
C LEU A 53 -15.82 11.71 3.39
N SER A 54 -16.10 12.55 2.38
CA SER A 54 -17.12 12.25 1.36
C SER A 54 -16.84 11.00 0.54
N ASP A 55 -15.57 10.61 0.41
CA ASP A 55 -15.16 9.43 -0.35
C ASP A 55 -15.49 8.14 0.39
N LEU A 56 -15.84 8.20 1.68
CA LEU A 56 -16.25 7.05 2.50
C LEU A 56 -17.77 6.82 2.46
N LYS A 57 -18.36 7.08 1.30
CA LYS A 57 -19.79 6.95 1.08
C LYS A 57 -20.25 5.53 1.37
N GLY A 58 -21.38 5.40 2.06
CA GLY A 58 -21.93 4.12 2.48
C GLY A 58 -21.52 3.67 3.89
N PHE A 59 -20.49 4.28 4.47
CA PHE A 59 -20.05 4.00 5.85
C PHE A 59 -20.55 5.03 6.86
N GLY A 60 -20.76 6.28 6.43
CA GLY A 60 -21.21 7.38 7.28
C GLY A 60 -22.66 7.81 7.09
N ASP A 61 -23.19 8.50 8.10
CA ASP A 61 -24.48 9.17 8.00
C ASP A 61 -24.46 10.21 6.86
N PRO A 62 -25.45 10.21 5.94
CA PRO A 62 -25.44 11.12 4.79
C PRO A 62 -25.40 12.61 5.15
N ALA A 63 -25.96 13.01 6.30
CA ALA A 63 -25.90 14.41 6.73
C ALA A 63 -24.52 14.77 7.28
N LEU A 64 -23.84 13.83 7.95
CA LEU A 64 -22.42 13.98 8.34
C LEU A 64 -21.55 14.17 7.10
N LEU A 65 -21.64 13.25 6.13
CA LEU A 65 -20.86 13.30 4.89
C LEU A 65 -21.13 14.56 4.07
N ARG A 66 -22.37 15.03 4.04
CA ARG A 66 -22.71 16.28 3.34
C ARG A 66 -22.13 17.52 4.03
N LYS A 67 -22.04 17.51 5.36
CA LYS A 67 -21.62 18.69 6.14
C LYS A 67 -20.10 18.75 6.33
N HIS A 68 -19.45 17.60 6.43
CA HIS A 68 -18.03 17.46 6.74
C HIS A 68 -17.28 16.71 5.63
N GLY A 69 -17.88 16.56 4.44
CA GLY A 69 -17.34 15.77 3.34
C GLY A 69 -15.96 16.21 2.89
N ASP A 70 -15.70 17.52 2.86
CA ASP A 70 -14.40 18.09 2.46
C ASP A 70 -13.28 17.92 3.48
N ARG A 71 -13.53 17.27 4.63
CA ARG A 71 -12.47 17.05 5.64
C ARG A 71 -11.51 15.96 5.17
N PRO A 72 -10.19 16.20 5.19
CA PRO A 72 -9.22 15.17 4.84
C PRO A 72 -9.23 14.06 5.88
N VAL A 73 -9.10 12.84 5.39
CA VAL A 73 -9.01 11.59 6.16
C VAL A 73 -7.84 10.78 5.64
N TRP A 74 -7.13 10.11 6.53
CA TRP A 74 -5.94 9.35 6.18
C TRP A 74 -5.92 7.98 6.83
N PHE A 75 -5.22 7.04 6.19
CA PHE A 75 -4.98 5.68 6.65
C PHE A 75 -3.52 5.31 6.39
N MET A 76 -2.85 4.67 7.35
CA MET A 76 -1.47 4.18 7.22
C MET A 76 -1.27 2.95 8.09
N ILE A 77 -0.17 2.23 7.90
CA ILE A 77 0.20 1.14 8.80
C ILE A 77 0.66 1.71 10.15
N GLN A 78 0.48 0.95 11.23
CA GLN A 78 0.84 1.40 12.58
C GLN A 78 2.34 1.70 12.73
N ASP A 79 3.22 0.92 12.10
CA ASP A 79 4.67 1.14 12.13
C ASP A 79 5.07 2.51 11.58
N ASP A 80 4.35 3.02 10.57
CA ASP A 80 4.64 4.30 9.94
C ASP A 80 4.12 5.49 10.77
N ALA A 81 3.10 5.27 11.60
CA ALA A 81 2.46 6.32 12.39
C ALA A 81 3.43 7.00 13.39
N ASP A 82 4.51 6.32 13.79
CA ASP A 82 5.55 6.88 14.66
C ASP A 82 6.43 7.95 13.96
N PHE A 83 6.46 7.99 12.63
CA PHE A 83 7.23 8.97 11.86
C PHE A 83 6.44 10.25 11.55
N MET A 84 5.13 10.25 11.81
CA MET A 84 4.26 11.38 11.54
C MET A 84 4.54 12.56 12.48
N THR A 85 4.79 13.75 11.91
CA THR A 85 4.82 15.03 12.65
C THR A 85 3.69 15.99 12.26
N LEU A 86 2.75 15.50 11.42
CA LEU A 86 1.61 16.25 10.89
C LEU A 86 0.83 17.07 11.93
N PHE A 87 0.59 16.52 13.13
CA PHE A 87 -0.15 17.24 14.18
C PHE A 87 0.67 18.36 14.85
N ASP A 88 2.00 18.31 14.81
CA ASP A 88 2.88 19.39 15.25
C ASP A 88 2.90 20.53 14.23
N LYS A 89 2.88 20.21 12.93
CA LYS A 89 2.81 21.18 11.81
C LYS A 89 1.44 21.84 11.72
N HIS A 90 0.36 21.08 11.90
CA HIS A 90 -1.03 21.54 11.82
C HIS A 90 -1.79 21.30 13.13
N PRO A 91 -1.60 22.17 14.15
CA PRO A 91 -2.25 22.00 15.44
C PRO A 91 -3.78 22.17 15.32
N GLU A 92 -4.48 21.08 15.63
CA GLU A 92 -5.94 21.02 15.59
C GLU A 92 -6.55 21.63 16.86
N ARG A 93 -7.72 22.25 16.71
CA ARG A 93 -8.53 22.63 17.89
C ARG A 93 -9.29 21.39 18.39
N PRO A 94 -9.61 21.32 19.69
CA PRO A 94 -10.42 20.23 20.20
C PRO A 94 -11.75 20.14 19.44
N VAL A 95 -11.92 19.05 18.71
CA VAL A 95 -13.13 18.74 17.97
C VAL A 95 -14.24 18.33 18.97
N PRO A 96 -15.51 18.70 18.74
CA PRO A 96 -16.61 18.24 19.57
C PRO A 96 -16.60 16.70 19.69
N PRO A 97 -16.64 16.13 20.91
CA PRO A 97 -16.47 14.68 21.10
C PRO A 97 -17.47 13.82 20.32
N ALA A 98 -18.70 14.30 20.16
CA ALA A 98 -19.72 13.62 19.38
C ALA A 98 -19.36 13.55 17.89
N LEU A 99 -18.83 14.65 17.33
CA LEU A 99 -18.40 14.70 15.94
C LEU A 99 -17.19 13.82 15.70
N SER A 100 -16.17 13.95 16.55
CA SER A 100 -14.96 13.11 16.48
C SER A 100 -15.32 11.63 16.55
N ARG A 101 -16.16 11.21 17.51
CA ARG A 101 -16.62 9.83 17.61
C ARG A 101 -17.34 9.36 16.35
N SER A 102 -18.25 10.17 15.80
CA SER A 102 -18.97 9.80 14.58
C SER A 102 -18.03 9.62 13.39
N ILE A 103 -17.03 10.49 13.21
CA ILE A 103 -16.06 10.36 12.13
C ILE A 103 -15.17 9.13 12.34
N MET A 104 -14.66 8.92 13.56
CA MET A 104 -13.83 7.75 13.88
C MET A 104 -14.58 6.43 13.71
N ASP A 105 -15.89 6.38 13.99
CA ASP A 105 -16.71 5.19 13.76
C ASP A 105 -16.85 4.89 12.25
N VAL A 106 -16.90 5.93 11.39
CA VAL A 106 -16.89 5.78 9.92
C VAL A 106 -15.54 5.24 9.44
N LEU A 107 -14.44 5.86 9.88
CA LEU A 107 -13.08 5.43 9.51
C LEU A 107 -12.82 4.00 9.93
N ARG A 108 -13.18 3.64 11.16
CA ARG A 108 -13.06 2.27 11.68
C ARG A 108 -13.86 1.27 10.85
N SER A 109 -15.09 1.63 10.48
CA SER A 109 -15.96 0.75 9.69
C SER A 109 -15.42 0.55 8.28
N PHE A 110 -14.88 1.62 7.66
CA PHE A 110 -14.23 1.55 6.36
C PHE A 110 -12.96 0.71 6.41
N ALA A 111 -12.03 1.01 7.33
CA ALA A 111 -10.77 0.28 7.47
C ALA A 111 -10.99 -1.22 7.73
N ALA A 112 -12.03 -1.59 8.48
CA ALA A 112 -12.38 -2.99 8.70
C ALA A 112 -12.96 -3.68 7.45
N ALA A 113 -13.69 -2.95 6.59
CA ALA A 113 -14.32 -3.51 5.40
C ALA A 113 -13.37 -3.59 4.20
N GLU A 114 -12.46 -2.62 4.07
CA GLU A 114 -11.50 -2.51 2.96
C GLU A 114 -10.06 -2.80 3.43
N SER A 115 -9.90 -3.55 4.53
CA SER A 115 -8.59 -3.83 5.13
C SER A 115 -7.62 -4.48 4.14
N ASP A 116 -8.08 -5.48 3.38
CA ASP A 116 -7.25 -6.15 2.37
C ASP A 116 -6.82 -5.17 1.27
N ALA A 117 -7.72 -4.29 0.83
CA ALA A 117 -7.44 -3.31 -0.22
C ALA A 117 -6.51 -2.20 0.25
N LEU A 118 -6.67 -1.73 1.49
CA LEU A 118 -5.74 -0.80 2.12
C LEU A 118 -4.34 -1.41 2.26
N GLN A 119 -4.24 -2.69 2.64
CA GLN A 119 -2.94 -3.38 2.75
C GLN A 119 -2.28 -3.66 1.39
N MET A 120 -3.04 -3.71 0.29
CA MET A 120 -2.44 -3.77 -1.05
C MET A 120 -1.72 -2.48 -1.42
N VAL A 121 -2.14 -1.34 -0.87
CA VAL A 121 -1.53 -0.03 -1.13
C VAL A 121 -0.47 0.31 -0.08
N LEU A 122 -0.82 0.15 1.20
CA LEU A 122 0.02 0.54 2.34
C LEU A 122 1.08 -0.51 2.72
N GLY A 123 1.00 -1.71 2.16
CA GLY A 123 1.80 -2.85 2.59
C GLY A 123 1.11 -3.70 3.68
N SER A 124 1.68 -4.89 3.91
CA SER A 124 1.16 -5.85 4.87
C SER A 124 1.33 -5.36 6.30
N THR A 125 0.26 -5.35 7.09
CA THR A 125 0.32 -4.93 8.50
C THR A 125 -0.69 -5.67 9.38
N ASP A 126 -0.39 -5.76 10.66
CA ASP A 126 -1.34 -6.25 11.67
C ASP A 126 -2.39 -5.19 12.05
N ALA A 127 -2.09 -3.90 11.87
CA ALA A 127 -2.95 -2.79 12.29
C ALA A 127 -2.83 -1.57 11.38
N ILE A 128 -3.99 -1.04 10.97
CA ILE A 128 -4.12 0.20 10.22
C ILE A 128 -4.48 1.32 11.20
N GLU A 129 -3.65 2.36 11.24
CA GLU A 129 -3.93 3.62 11.93
C GLU A 129 -4.66 4.58 10.98
N PHE A 130 -5.53 5.41 11.54
CA PHE A 130 -6.34 6.33 10.76
C PHE A 130 -6.77 7.56 11.55
N GLY A 131 -7.01 8.64 10.82
CA GLY A 131 -7.42 9.90 11.41
C GLY A 131 -8.04 10.86 10.40
N PHE A 132 -8.30 12.06 10.87
CA PHE A 132 -8.88 13.13 10.08
C PHE A 132 -8.39 14.48 10.59
N HIS A 133 -8.45 15.49 9.72
CA HIS A 133 -8.25 16.89 10.14
C HIS A 133 -9.53 17.70 9.98
N GLU A 134 -9.86 18.48 11.00
CA GLU A 134 -11.02 19.35 11.01
C GLU A 134 -10.73 20.69 10.34
N ARG A 135 -9.48 21.17 10.29
CA ARG A 135 -9.19 22.53 9.79
C ARG A 135 -8.26 22.59 8.59
N ALA A 136 -7.35 21.64 8.46
CA ALA A 136 -6.46 21.58 7.32
C ALA A 136 -7.24 21.24 6.04
N SER A 137 -6.81 21.79 4.92
CA SER A 137 -7.28 21.35 3.60
C SER A 137 -6.64 20.01 3.23
N MET A 138 -7.12 19.39 2.15
CA MET A 138 -6.47 18.19 1.63
C MET A 138 -5.02 18.51 1.26
N ASP A 139 -4.82 19.56 0.45
CA ASP A 139 -3.49 19.96 -0.03
C ASP A 139 -2.51 20.24 1.11
N ASP A 140 -2.94 20.91 2.18
CA ASP A 140 -2.09 21.15 3.37
C ASP A 140 -1.66 19.83 4.05
N VAL A 141 -2.56 18.84 4.09
CA VAL A 141 -2.28 17.54 4.71
C VAL A 141 -1.36 16.71 3.83
N ALA A 142 -1.58 16.70 2.51
CA ALA A 142 -0.73 16.03 1.54
C ALA A 142 0.70 16.58 1.60
N GLU A 143 0.86 17.90 1.48
CA GLU A 143 2.18 18.56 1.54
C GLU A 143 2.91 18.22 2.85
N ALA A 144 2.19 18.19 3.97
CA ALA A 144 2.79 17.86 5.26
C ALA A 144 3.24 16.39 5.38
N PHE A 145 2.54 15.45 4.73
CA PHE A 145 2.96 14.05 4.62
C PHE A 145 4.18 13.89 3.71
N GLU A 146 4.16 14.52 2.55
CA GLU A 146 5.31 14.53 1.62
C GLU A 146 6.55 15.14 2.28
N ASP A 147 6.39 16.22 3.06
CA ASP A 147 7.47 16.82 3.85
C ASP A 147 7.99 15.91 4.98
N ASP A 148 7.15 14.99 5.48
CA ASP A 148 7.56 13.96 6.45
C ASP A 148 8.23 12.75 5.76
N GLY A 149 8.27 12.74 4.42
CA GLY A 149 8.87 11.68 3.61
C GLY A 149 7.91 10.54 3.29
N PHE A 150 6.60 10.77 3.36
CA PHE A 150 5.59 9.77 2.98
C PHE A 150 5.23 9.88 1.50
N ASP A 151 4.94 8.73 0.88
CA ASP A 151 4.23 8.68 -0.39
C ASP A 151 2.71 8.78 -0.16
N VAL A 152 2.03 9.62 -0.94
CA VAL A 152 0.62 9.99 -0.72
C VAL A 152 -0.28 9.40 -1.80
N ALA A 153 -0.94 8.29 -1.48
CA ALA A 153 -1.86 7.60 -2.38
C ALA A 153 -3.29 8.16 -2.29
N CYS A 154 -3.82 8.72 -3.38
CA CYS A 154 -5.15 9.33 -3.45
C CYS A 154 -6.24 8.37 -3.99
N VAL A 155 -6.29 7.18 -3.40
CA VAL A 155 -7.02 6.00 -3.92
C VAL A 155 -8.44 5.82 -3.38
N LEU A 156 -9.02 6.82 -2.70
CA LEU A 156 -10.37 6.68 -2.11
C LEU A 156 -11.47 7.24 -3.02
N ARG A 157 -12.44 6.40 -3.42
CA ARG A 157 -13.64 6.84 -4.15
C ARG A 157 -14.89 6.05 -3.79
N ASP A 158 -16.01 6.76 -3.57
CA ASP A 158 -17.36 6.20 -3.41
C ASP A 158 -17.46 4.98 -2.45
N GLY A 159 -16.65 4.97 -1.39
CA GLY A 159 -16.60 3.93 -0.37
C GLY A 159 -15.67 2.77 -0.70
N LYS A 160 -14.72 2.97 -1.62
CA LYS A 160 -13.77 1.95 -2.06
C LYS A 160 -12.36 2.49 -2.16
N VAL A 161 -11.39 1.59 -1.98
CA VAL A 161 -10.00 1.78 -2.41
C VAL A 161 -9.96 1.37 -3.89
N VAL A 162 -9.62 2.31 -4.77
CA VAL A 162 -9.45 2.07 -6.20
C VAL A 162 -7.97 1.97 -6.51
N GLU A 163 -7.58 1.14 -7.48
CA GLU A 163 -6.19 1.11 -7.95
C GLU A 163 -5.84 2.50 -8.51
N ASP A 164 -4.71 3.06 -8.07
CA ASP A 164 -4.14 4.25 -8.68
C ASP A 164 -3.71 3.83 -10.09
N VAL A 165 -4.61 4.02 -11.05
CA VAL A 165 -4.23 3.99 -12.46
C VAL A 165 -3.50 5.30 -12.66
N ASP A 166 -2.18 5.26 -12.52
CA ASP A 166 -1.30 6.23 -13.15
C ASP A 166 -1.79 6.40 -14.58
N ASP A 167 -2.47 7.52 -14.85
CA ASP A 167 -2.77 7.98 -16.21
C ASP A 167 -1.40 8.36 -16.82
N GLU A 168 -0.62 7.36 -17.25
CA GLU A 168 0.46 7.52 -18.22
C GLU A 168 -0.17 7.90 -19.58
N ASP A 169 -0.34 9.20 -19.83
CA ASP A 169 -0.61 9.78 -21.16
C ASP A 169 0.54 10.71 -21.62
#